data_AF-A0A346NIY4-F1
#
_entry.id   AF-A0A346NIY4-F1
#
_cell.length_a   1.000
_cell.length_b   1.000
_cell.length_c   1.000
_cell.angle_alpha   90.00
_cell.angle_beta   90.00
_cell.angle_gamma   90.00
#
_symmetry.space_group_name_H-M   'P 1'
#
loop_
_entity.id
_entity.type
_entity.pdbx_description
1 polymer ?
#
loop_
_entity_poly.entity_id
_entity_poly.type
_entity_poly.pdbx_seq_one_letter_code
_entity_poly.pdbx_strand_id
1 'polypeptide(L)'
;MGIILVIALMLVLLIAQVWMFKRLGKYLAKTYPDEWHSLAENSLGTPVSSVSNANLSKSLETGYFSTLQDKQIVQFKRFKKVNVALGLAITAVAVMLAMKY
;
A
#
# COMPACT_ATOMS: atom_id res chain seq x y z
N MET A 1 -10.91 -1.50 -27.47
CA MET A 1 -10.76 -0.21 -26.73
C MET A 1 -11.01 -0.35 -25.23
N GLY A 2 -12.05 -1.06 -24.76
CA GLY A 2 -12.38 -1.19 -23.32
C GLY A 2 -11.30 -1.83 -22.44
N ILE A 3 -10.60 -2.86 -22.92
CA ILE A 3 -9.52 -3.54 -22.14
C ILE A 3 -8.35 -2.60 -21.84
N ILE A 4 -7.96 -1.76 -22.81
CA ILE A 4 -6.86 -0.78 -22.62
C ILE A 4 -7.23 0.22 -21.53
N LEU A 5 -8.49 0.68 -21.50
CA LEU A 5 -9.00 1.57 -20.45
C LEU A 5 -8.96 0.90 -19.07
N VAL A 6 -9.37 -0.36 -18.96
CA VAL A 6 -9.28 -1.14 -17.71
C VAL A 6 -7.84 -1.23 -17.22
N ILE A 7 -6.90 -1.55 -18.11
CA ILE A 7 -5.47 -1.64 -17.77
C ILE A 7 -4.95 -0.29 -17.29
N ALA A 8 -5.28 0.80 -17.99
CA ALA A 8 -4.88 2.15 -17.60
C ALA A 8 -5.41 2.53 -16.21
N LEU A 9 -6.68 2.22 -15.91
CA LEU A 9 -7.27 2.47 -14.59
C LEU A 9 -6.58 1.65 -13.49
N MET A 10 -6.29 0.37 -13.75
CA MET A 10 -5.56 -0.48 -12.81
C MET A 10 -4.15 0.06 -12.53
N LEU A 11 -3.44 0.52 -13.56
CA LEU A 11 -2.12 1.15 -13.40
C LEU A 11 -2.19 2.42 -12.53
N VAL A 12 -3.22 3.27 -12.73
CA VAL A 12 -3.42 4.46 -11.90
C VAL A 12 -3.63 4.10 -10.43
N LEU A 13 -4.47 3.09 -10.14
CA LEU A 13 -4.70 2.62 -8.77
C LEU A 13 -3.42 2.06 -8.13
N LEU A 14 -2.60 1.34 -8.89
CA LEU A 14 -1.32 0.80 -8.42
C LEU A 14 -0.31 1.93 -8.13
N ILE A 15 -0.17 2.89 -9.04
CA ILE A 15 0.72 4.06 -8.86
C ILE A 15 0.28 4.86 -7.63
N ALA A 16 -1.03 5.12 -7.48
CA ALA A 16 -1.58 5.82 -6.33
C ALA A 16 -1.27 5.09 -5.01
N GLN A 17 -1.38 3.76 -5.00
CA GLN A 17 -1.05 2.94 -3.82
C GLN A 17 0.42 2.99 -3.45
N VAL A 18 1.32 2.88 -4.42
CA VAL A 18 2.77 3.00 -4.19
C VAL A 18 3.12 4.39 -3.68
N TRP A 19 2.52 5.44 -4.27
CA TRP A 19 2.78 6.82 -3.86
C TRP A 19 2.31 7.10 -2.42
N MET A 20 1.10 6.68 -2.07
CA MET A 20 0.56 6.79 -0.71
C MET A 20 1.40 6.01 0.30
N PHE A 21 1.83 4.80 -0.03
CA PHE A 21 2.68 3.99 0.84
C PHE A 21 4.04 4.65 1.09
N LYS A 22 4.70 5.14 0.04
CA LYS A 22 5.96 5.89 0.16
C LYS A 22 5.79 7.15 1.01
N ARG A 23 4.69 7.88 0.84
CA ARG A 23 4.37 9.07 1.64
C ARG A 23 4.19 8.72 3.11
N LEU A 24 3.46 7.65 3.42
CA LEU A 24 3.28 7.17 4.79
C LEU A 24 4.62 6.75 5.39
N GLY A 25 5.43 5.97 4.67
CA GLY A 25 6.76 5.56 5.14
C GLY A 25 7.65 6.74 5.50
N LYS A 26 7.74 7.76 4.62
CA LYS A 26 8.48 9.00 4.93
C LYS A 26 7.94 9.74 6.16
N TYR A 27 6.63 9.78 6.33
CA TYR A 27 6.02 10.37 7.52
C TYR A 27 6.39 9.60 8.78
N LEU A 28 6.24 8.28 8.78
CA LEU A 28 6.54 7.45 9.94
C LEU A 28 8.02 7.45 10.29
N ALA A 29 8.91 7.46 9.30
CA ALA A 29 10.35 7.63 9.50
C ALA A 29 10.71 8.94 10.23
N LYS A 30 9.93 10.01 9.99
CA LYS A 30 10.14 11.30 10.63
C LYS A 30 9.49 11.39 12.01
N THR A 31 8.30 10.82 12.17
CA THR A 31 7.49 10.95 13.38
C THR A 31 7.85 9.91 14.45
N TYR A 32 8.26 8.71 14.03
CA TYR A 32 8.61 7.59 14.89
C TYR A 32 9.98 7.01 14.48
N PRO A 33 11.07 7.79 14.60
CA PRO A 33 12.38 7.41 14.06
C PRO A 33 12.94 6.15 14.72
N ASP A 34 12.71 5.94 16.02
CA ASP A 34 13.20 4.78 16.76
C ASP A 34 12.51 3.48 16.28
N GLU A 35 11.18 3.52 16.19
CA GLU A 35 10.39 2.41 15.64
C GLU A 35 10.65 2.20 14.15
N TRP A 36 10.97 3.25 13.41
CA TRP A 36 11.37 3.12 12.01
C TRP A 36 12.74 2.45 11.87
N HIS A 37 13.68 2.77 12.75
CA HIS A 37 14.99 2.13 12.80
C HIS A 37 14.88 0.66 13.17
N SER A 38 13.99 0.29 14.11
CA SER A 38 13.75 -1.11 14.46
C SER A 38 13.18 -1.94 13.30
N LEU A 39 12.40 -1.33 12.40
CA LEU A 39 11.95 -1.98 11.15
C LEU A 39 13.08 -2.21 10.13
N ALA A 40 14.13 -1.39 10.20
CA ALA A 40 15.30 -1.43 9.32
C ALA A 40 16.40 -2.36 9.83
N GLU A 41 16.43 -2.66 11.13
CA GLU A 41 17.34 -3.64 11.71
C GLU A 41 16.95 -5.06 11.26
N ASN A 42 17.84 -5.69 10.49
CA ASN A 42 17.72 -7.10 10.17
C ASN A 42 19.11 -7.73 10.13
N SER A 43 19.24 -8.93 10.71
CA SER A 43 20.49 -9.65 10.95
C SER A 43 21.22 -10.16 9.69
N LEU A 44 20.69 -9.90 8.49
CA LEU A 44 21.06 -10.58 7.25
C LEU A 44 21.60 -9.66 6.13
N GLY A 45 22.00 -8.41 6.44
CA GLY A 45 22.73 -7.55 5.49
C GLY A 45 21.98 -7.19 4.18
N THR A 46 20.66 -7.32 4.17
CA THR A 46 19.82 -7.03 3.00
C THR A 46 19.60 -5.52 2.84
N PRO A 47 19.33 -5.02 1.62
CA PRO A 47 19.12 -3.58 1.39
C PRO A 47 18.01 -3.04 2.28
N VAL A 48 18.38 -2.08 3.14
CA VAL A 48 17.55 -1.49 4.21
C VAL A 48 16.17 -1.04 3.70
N SER A 49 16.10 -0.56 2.45
CA SER A 49 14.86 -0.04 1.86
C SER A 49 13.81 -1.12 1.53
N SER A 50 14.21 -2.30 1.10
CA SER A 50 13.27 -3.37 0.73
C SER A 50 12.74 -4.09 1.97
N VAL A 51 13.63 -4.32 2.95
CA VAL A 51 13.32 -4.93 4.24
C VAL A 51 12.43 -4.02 5.08
N SER A 52 12.75 -2.74 5.16
CA SER A 52 11.95 -1.75 5.88
C SER A 52 10.53 -1.63 5.31
N ASN A 53 10.35 -1.70 3.99
CA ASN A 53 9.01 -1.67 3.39
C ASN A 53 8.17 -2.91 3.71
N ALA A 54 8.77 -4.11 3.67
CA ALA A 54 8.08 -5.35 4.02
C ALA A 54 7.71 -5.39 5.51
N ASN A 55 8.66 -5.02 6.37
CA ASN A 55 8.47 -4.94 7.82
C ASN A 55 7.45 -3.85 8.18
N LEU A 56 7.45 -2.71 7.49
CA LEU A 56 6.45 -1.66 7.65
C LEU A 56 5.06 -2.15 7.27
N SER A 57 4.93 -2.83 6.13
CA SER A 57 3.64 -3.40 5.71
C SER A 57 3.09 -4.35 6.77
N LYS A 58 3.96 -5.22 7.31
CA LYS A 58 3.59 -6.14 8.40
C LYS A 58 3.25 -5.39 9.69
N SER A 59 4.02 -4.37 10.05
CA SER A 59 3.79 -3.56 11.25
C SER A 59 2.48 -2.78 11.19
N LEU A 60 2.07 -2.30 10.01
CA LEU A 60 0.77 -1.64 9.80
C LEU A 60 -0.42 -2.59 9.92
N GLU A 61 -0.22 -3.89 9.68
CA GLU A 61 -1.25 -4.93 9.76
C GLU A 61 -1.34 -5.52 11.16
N THR A 62 -0.22 -5.87 11.79
CA THR A 62 -0.21 -6.59 13.08
C THR A 62 0.83 -6.11 14.11
N GLY A 63 1.70 -5.16 13.76
CA GLY A 63 2.76 -4.67 14.66
C GLY A 63 2.44 -3.32 15.32
N TYR A 64 3.48 -2.61 15.77
CA TYR A 64 3.34 -1.34 16.49
C TYR A 64 2.48 -0.31 15.74
N PHE A 65 2.72 -0.10 14.45
CA PHE A 65 1.96 0.86 13.66
C PHE A 65 0.48 0.46 13.46
N SER A 66 0.11 -0.80 13.73
CA SER A 66 -1.26 -1.26 13.65
C SER A 66 -2.12 -0.77 14.83
N THR A 67 -1.51 -0.57 16.00
CA THR A 67 -2.19 -0.20 17.25
C THR A 67 -2.35 1.31 17.43
N LEU A 68 -1.57 2.10 16.70
CA LEU A 68 -1.65 3.56 16.73
C LEU A 68 -2.92 4.09 16.08
N GLN A 69 -3.54 5.09 16.73
CA GLN A 69 -4.62 5.90 16.17
C GLN A 69 -4.11 7.15 15.43
N ASP A 70 -2.91 7.09 14.86
CA ASP A 70 -2.34 8.19 14.08
C ASP A 70 -3.19 8.49 12.84
N LYS A 71 -3.48 9.77 12.62
CA LYS A 71 -4.38 10.23 11.55
C LYS A 71 -3.88 9.82 10.15
N GLN A 72 -2.57 9.85 9.89
CA GLN A 72 -1.99 9.45 8.60
C GLN A 72 -2.11 7.94 8.39
N ILE A 73 -1.90 7.13 9.43
CA ILE A 73 -2.08 5.67 9.38
C ILE A 73 -3.55 5.34 9.10
N VAL A 74 -4.49 5.97 9.81
CA VAL A 74 -5.94 5.76 9.60
C VAL A 74 -6.36 6.17 8.20
N GLN A 75 -5.88 7.32 7.70
CA GLN A 75 -6.15 7.77 6.33
C GLN A 75 -5.60 6.79 5.29
N PHE A 76 -4.38 6.29 5.48
CA PHE A 76 -3.80 5.29 4.60
C PHE A 76 -4.60 3.98 4.61
N LYS A 77 -5.01 3.47 5.78
CA LYS A 77 -5.84 2.25 5.88
C LYS A 77 -7.18 2.42 5.14
N ARG A 78 -7.84 3.57 5.31
CA ARG A 78 -9.08 3.91 4.57
C ARG A 78 -8.84 3.96 3.07
N PHE A 79 -7.78 4.64 2.63
CA PHE A 79 -7.40 4.70 1.22
C PHE A 79 -7.10 3.32 0.64
N LYS A 80 -6.30 2.48 1.30
CA LYS A 80 -5.99 1.10 0.88
C LYS A 80 -7.29 0.31 0.68
N LYS A 81 -8.23 0.41 1.62
CA LYS A 81 -9.53 -0.26 1.52
C LYS A 81 -10.34 0.20 0.32
N VAL A 82 -10.45 1.52 0.10
CA VAL A 82 -11.17 2.08 -1.06
C VAL A 82 -10.48 1.71 -2.37
N ASN A 83 -9.15 1.78 -2.43
CA ASN A 83 -8.36 1.46 -3.63
C ASN A 83 -8.54 -0.01 -4.04
N VAL A 84 -8.51 -0.93 -3.07
CA VAL A 84 -8.77 -2.36 -3.31
C VAL A 84 -10.21 -2.59 -3.76
N ALA A 85 -11.19 -1.94 -3.12
CA ALA A 85 -12.60 -2.06 -3.53
C ALA A 85 -12.83 -1.57 -4.98
N LEU A 86 -12.19 -0.45 -5.36
CA LEU A 86 -12.24 0.05 -6.75
C LEU A 86 -11.56 -0.92 -7.72
N GLY A 87 -10.40 -1.47 -7.36
CA GLY A 87 -9.71 -2.48 -8.18
C GLY A 87 -10.57 -3.73 -8.41
N LEU A 88 -11.26 -4.21 -7.37
CA LEU A 88 -12.21 -5.33 -7.48
C LEU A 88 -13.40 -5.00 -8.38
N ALA A 89 -13.99 -3.81 -8.24
CA ALA A 89 -15.10 -3.36 -9.08
C ALA A 89 -14.69 -3.27 -10.56
N ILE A 90 -13.53 -2.69 -10.86
CA ILE A 90 -12.98 -2.61 -12.23
C ILE A 90 -12.72 -4.00 -12.79
N THR A 91 -12.15 -4.90 -11.99
CA THR A 91 -11.88 -6.28 -12.40
C THR A 91 -13.19 -7.02 -12.70
N ALA A 92 -14.22 -6.88 -11.87
CA ALA A 92 -15.53 -7.49 -12.12
C ALA A 92 -16.16 -6.99 -13.43
N VAL A 93 -16.08 -5.68 -13.71
CA VAL A 93 -16.52 -5.11 -14.99
C VAL A 93 -15.72 -5.69 -16.17
N ALA A 94 -14.41 -5.84 -16.02
CA ALA A 94 -13.57 -6.43 -17.05
C ALA A 94 -13.95 -7.89 -17.36
N VAL A 95 -14.22 -8.70 -16.32
CA VAL A 95 -14.68 -10.09 -16.48
C VAL A 95 -16.06 -10.14 -17.14
N MET A 96 -17.00 -9.29 -16.73
CA MET A 96 -18.33 -9.21 -17.37
C MET A 96 -18.25 -8.84 -18.85
N LEU A 97 -17.35 -7.91 -19.21
CA LEU A 97 -17.10 -7.57 -20.60
C LEU A 97 -16.49 -8.75 -21.36
N ALA A 98 -15.52 -9.45 -20.77
CA ALA A 98 -14.88 -10.60 -21.40
C ALA A 98 -15.83 -11.78 -21.64
N MET A 99 -16.80 -12.04 -20.75
CA MET A 99 -17.80 -13.10 -20.91
C MET A 99 -18.90 -12.77 -21.93
N LYS A 100 -19.03 -11.50 -22.34
CA LYS A 100 -20.02 -11.06 -23.33
C LYS A 100 -19.53 -11.17 -24.78
N TYR A 101 -18.24 -11.44 -24.98
CA TYR A 101 -17.62 -11.74 -26.28
C TYR A 101 -17.32 -13.24 -26.38
#